data_AF-A0A124I8P2-F1
#
_entry.id   AF-A0A124I8P2-F1
#
_cell.length_a   1.000
_cell.length_b   1.000
_cell.length_c   1.000
_cell.angle_alpha   90.00
_cell.angle_beta   90.00
_cell.angle_gamma   90.00
#
_symmetry.space_group_name_H-M   'P 1'
#
loop_
_entity.id
_entity.type
_entity.pdbx_description
1 polymer ?
#
loop_
_entity_poly.entity_id
_entity_poly.type
_entity_poly.pdbx_seq_one_letter_code
_entity_poly.pdbx_strand_id
1 'polypeptide(L)'
;MAAANVLATREAAVKAARAKDEADVAAREAAAVVLRLFDNDADLVADLLGVPAEELEREAKPVTAARAKEVIEELRARAERPPRSRRAPRSRAEASPPSPPVSDVPVRVSAPDDGRADAA
;
A
#
# COMPACT_ATOMS: atom_id res chain seq x y z
N MET A 1 -22.74 36.43 11.16
CA MET A 1 -21.35 35.97 10.92
C MET A 1 -20.93 34.89 11.92
N ALA A 2 -20.96 35.13 13.24
CA ALA A 2 -20.54 34.13 14.23
C ALA A 2 -21.34 32.81 14.21
N ALA A 3 -22.67 32.86 14.09
CA ALA A 3 -23.51 31.65 14.07
C ALA A 3 -23.23 30.73 12.86
N ALA A 4 -22.97 31.30 11.68
CA ALA A 4 -22.64 30.53 10.48
C ALA A 4 -21.28 29.81 10.63
N ASN A 5 -20.30 30.48 11.24
CA ASN A 5 -18.99 29.89 11.51
C ASN A 5 -19.10 28.72 12.52
N VAL A 6 -19.93 28.86 13.56
CA VAL A 6 -20.18 27.79 14.54
C VAL A 6 -20.86 26.57 13.91
N LEU A 7 -21.81 26.78 12.98
CA LEU A 7 -22.44 25.68 12.26
C LEU A 7 -21.44 24.97 11.34
N ALA A 8 -20.65 25.73 10.59
CA ALA A 8 -19.64 25.17 9.70
C ALA A 8 -18.57 24.36 10.46
N THR A 9 -18.09 24.86 11.61
CA THR A 9 -17.11 24.12 12.43
C THR A 9 -17.71 22.86 13.03
N ARG A 10 -18.98 22.89 13.46
CA ARG A 10 -19.68 21.69 13.96
C ARG A 10 -19.82 20.63 12.87
N GLU A 11 -20.23 21.01 11.66
CA GLU A 11 -20.34 20.08 10.54
C GLU A 11 -18.98 19.47 10.16
N ALA A 12 -17.92 20.28 10.15
CA ALA A 12 -16.56 19.80 9.90
C ALA A 12 -16.11 18.82 10.99
N ALA A 13 -16.37 19.10 12.27
CA ALA A 13 -16.05 18.21 13.36
C ALA A 13 -16.79 16.86 13.27
N VAL A 14 -18.08 16.87 12.89
CA VAL A 14 -18.84 15.64 12.67
C VAL A 14 -18.28 14.82 11.50
N LYS A 15 -17.92 15.48 10.40
CA LYS A 15 -17.28 14.81 9.25
C LYS A 15 -15.93 14.21 9.63
N ALA A 16 -15.11 14.93 10.39
CA ALA A 16 -13.82 14.45 10.87
C ALA A 16 -13.98 13.26 11.82
N ALA A 17 -14.97 13.28 12.71
CA ALA A 17 -15.27 12.15 13.59
C ALA A 17 -15.64 10.89 12.79
N ARG A 18 -16.53 11.02 11.79
CA ARG A 18 -16.90 9.88 10.93
C ARG A 18 -15.72 9.34 10.14
N ALA A 19 -14.90 10.23 9.57
CA ALA A 19 -13.70 9.83 8.83
C ALA A 19 -12.70 9.08 9.72
N LYS A 20 -12.58 9.47 10.99
CA LYS A 20 -11.77 8.74 11.97
C LYS A 20 -12.36 7.35 12.23
N ASP A 21 -13.65 7.25 12.50
CA ASP A 21 -14.29 5.96 12.77
C ASP A 21 -14.13 4.99 11.58
N GLU A 22 -14.27 5.49 10.35
CA GLU A 22 -14.02 4.72 9.12
C GLU A 22 -12.56 4.28 9.01
N ALA A 23 -11.60 5.15 9.32
CA ALA A 23 -10.18 4.80 9.32
C ALA A 23 -9.84 3.75 10.38
N ASP A 24 -10.41 3.85 11.58
CA ASP A 24 -10.21 2.89 12.67
C ASP A 24 -10.79 1.52 12.31
N VAL A 25 -11.93 1.46 11.62
CA VAL A 25 -12.49 0.21 11.08
C VAL A 25 -11.57 -0.38 10.01
N ALA A 26 -11.11 0.46 9.08
CA ALA A 26 -10.22 0.01 8.00
C ALA A 26 -8.89 -0.52 8.55
N ALA A 27 -8.32 0.09 9.59
CA ALA A 27 -7.10 -0.38 10.25
C ALA A 27 -7.30 -1.79 10.85
N ARG A 28 -8.40 -2.01 11.58
CA ARG A 28 -8.74 -3.33 12.15
C ARG A 28 -8.96 -4.39 11.07
N GLU A 29 -9.69 -4.05 10.02
CA GLU A 29 -9.90 -4.96 8.89
C GLU A 29 -8.57 -5.28 8.20
N ALA A 30 -7.68 -4.30 8.02
CA ALA A 30 -6.36 -4.52 7.45
C ALA A 30 -5.50 -5.45 8.31
N ALA A 31 -5.45 -5.24 9.63
CA ALA A 31 -4.75 -6.14 10.56
C ALA A 31 -5.26 -7.58 10.46
N ALA A 32 -6.59 -7.76 10.49
CA ALA A 32 -7.21 -9.08 10.37
C ALA A 32 -6.95 -9.76 9.01
N VAL A 33 -6.97 -8.98 7.93
CA VAL A 33 -6.67 -9.46 6.56
C VAL A 33 -5.22 -9.91 6.46
N VAL A 34 -4.27 -9.09 6.92
CA VAL A 34 -2.84 -9.39 6.85
C VAL A 34 -2.54 -10.64 7.67
N LEU A 35 -2.97 -10.70 8.93
CA LEU A 35 -2.79 -11.91 9.75
C LEU A 35 -3.32 -13.15 9.03
N ARG A 36 -4.50 -13.06 8.41
CA ARG A 36 -5.08 -14.21 7.72
C ARG A 36 -4.34 -14.63 6.44
N LEU A 37 -3.69 -13.69 5.75
CA LEU A 37 -2.85 -14.00 4.58
C LEU A 37 -1.55 -14.71 4.98
N PHE A 38 -1.08 -14.51 6.22
CA PHE A 38 0.10 -15.14 6.80
C PHE A 38 -0.28 -16.23 7.81
N ASP A 39 -1.38 -16.96 7.57
CA ASP A 39 -1.84 -18.08 8.40
C ASP A 39 -2.07 -17.78 9.90
N ASN A 40 -2.28 -16.50 10.22
CA ASN A 40 -2.40 -15.90 11.55
C ASN A 40 -1.10 -15.93 12.37
N ASP A 41 0.05 -15.94 11.71
CA ASP A 41 1.36 -15.75 12.33
C ASP A 41 1.57 -14.27 12.70
N ALA A 42 1.19 -13.92 13.93
CA ALA A 42 1.28 -12.55 14.42
C ALA A 42 2.72 -12.09 14.65
N ASP A 43 3.63 -12.99 15.03
CA ASP A 43 5.04 -12.68 15.25
C ASP A 43 5.73 -12.33 13.93
N LEU A 44 5.49 -13.11 12.88
CA LEU A 44 6.01 -12.81 11.54
C LEU A 44 5.50 -11.46 11.02
N VAL A 45 4.20 -11.20 11.17
CA VAL A 45 3.61 -9.93 10.69
C VAL A 45 4.10 -8.75 11.53
N ALA A 46 4.26 -8.93 12.84
CA ALA A 46 4.82 -7.93 13.75
C ALA A 46 6.23 -7.53 13.31
N ASP A 47 7.10 -8.50 13.05
CA ASP A 47 8.47 -8.28 12.58
C ASP A 47 8.51 -7.56 11.22
N LEU A 48 7.61 -7.94 10.28
CA LEU A 48 7.55 -7.32 8.95
C LEU A 48 7.08 -5.86 8.98
N LEU A 49 6.17 -5.52 9.90
CA LEU A 49 5.57 -4.20 10.00
C LEU A 49 6.25 -3.30 11.04
N GLY A 50 7.11 -3.86 11.90
CA GLY A 50 7.76 -3.14 13.00
C GLY A 50 6.77 -2.69 14.09
N VAL A 51 5.69 -3.45 14.30
CA VAL A 51 4.68 -3.20 15.34
C VAL A 51 4.55 -4.43 16.24
N PRO A 52 4.13 -4.30 17.51
CA PRO A 52 4.03 -5.44 18.41
C PRO A 52 2.91 -6.40 17.99
N ALA A 53 3.14 -7.70 18.16
CA ALA A 53 2.17 -8.75 17.84
C ALA A 53 0.87 -8.58 18.65
N GLU A 54 0.98 -8.14 19.91
CA GLU A 54 -0.17 -7.92 20.78
C GLU A 54 -1.10 -6.82 20.25
N GLU A 55 -0.54 -5.83 19.55
CA GLU A 55 -1.33 -4.77 18.93
C GLU A 55 -2.09 -5.29 17.71
N LEU A 56 -1.43 -6.08 16.87
CA LEU A 56 -2.05 -6.71 15.70
C LEU A 56 -3.20 -7.65 16.11
N GLU A 57 -2.98 -8.49 17.12
CA GLU A 57 -4.02 -9.36 17.65
C GLU A 57 -5.19 -8.58 18.23
N ARG A 58 -4.91 -7.53 19.02
CA ARG A 58 -5.93 -6.67 19.62
C ARG A 58 -6.78 -5.98 18.55
N GLU A 59 -6.16 -5.49 17.49
CA GLU A 59 -6.85 -4.80 16.39
C GLU A 59 -7.63 -5.77 15.51
N ALA A 60 -7.12 -6.98 15.29
CA ALA A 60 -7.80 -7.99 14.49
C ALA A 60 -8.96 -8.69 15.24
N LYS A 61 -8.88 -8.81 16.57
CA LYS A 61 -9.89 -9.47 17.43
C LYS A 61 -11.35 -9.09 17.17
N PRO A 62 -11.73 -7.81 16.98
CA PRO A 62 -13.11 -7.44 16.69
C PRO A 62 -13.60 -7.87 15.30
N VAL A 63 -12.71 -8.25 14.38
CA VAL A 63 -13.05 -8.62 13.01
C VAL A 63 -13.29 -10.13 12.92
N THR A 64 -14.42 -10.52 12.33
CA THR A 64 -14.72 -11.95 12.14
C THR A 64 -13.86 -12.54 11.01
N ALA A 65 -13.49 -13.81 11.13
CA ALA A 65 -12.74 -14.51 10.09
C ALA A 65 -13.49 -14.53 8.73
N ALA A 66 -14.82 -14.53 8.74
CA ALA A 66 -15.63 -14.42 7.53
C ALA A 66 -15.46 -13.05 6.87
N ARG A 67 -15.52 -11.97 7.67
CA ARG A 67 -15.33 -10.61 7.18
C ARG A 67 -13.93 -10.40 6.57
N ALA A 68 -12.88 -10.90 7.23
CA ALA A 68 -11.52 -10.83 6.68
C ALA A 68 -11.40 -11.55 5.33
N LYS A 69 -12.05 -12.71 5.16
CA LYS A 69 -12.07 -13.43 3.88
C LYS A 69 -12.79 -12.65 2.78
N GLU A 70 -13.94 -12.05 3.09
CA GLU A 70 -14.67 -11.20 2.12
C GLU A 70 -13.79 -10.07 1.62
N VAL A 71 -13.10 -9.37 2.53
CA VAL A 71 -12.20 -8.26 2.16
C VAL A 71 -11.04 -8.76 1.29
N ILE A 72 -10.46 -9.92 1.60
CA ILE A 72 -9.42 -10.53 0.76
C ILE A 72 -9.94 -10.80 -0.66
N GLU A 73 -11.12 -11.39 -0.80
CA GLU A 73 -11.71 -11.69 -2.11
C GLU A 73 -12.09 -10.41 -2.88
N GLU A 74 -12.62 -9.39 -2.19
CA GLU A 74 -12.84 -8.08 -2.81
C GLU A 74 -11.54 -7.45 -3.32
N LEU A 75 -10.46 -7.52 -2.54
CA LEU A 75 -9.15 -7.00 -2.94
C LEU A 75 -8.60 -7.78 -4.14
N ARG A 76 -8.75 -9.11 -4.14
CA ARG A 76 -8.36 -9.95 -5.28
C ARG A 76 -9.15 -9.59 -6.53
N ALA A 77 -10.48 -9.49 -6.43
CA ALA A 77 -11.34 -9.09 -7.55
C ALA A 77 -10.97 -7.70 -8.10
N ARG A 78 -10.56 -6.76 -7.24
CA ARG A 78 -10.07 -5.44 -7.65
C ARG A 78 -8.70 -5.52 -8.34
N ALA A 79 -7.82 -6.41 -7.89
CA ALA A 79 -6.49 -6.62 -8.48
C ALA A 79 -6.55 -7.34 -9.84
N GLU A 80 -7.49 -8.27 -10.02
CA GLU A 80 -7.73 -8.97 -11.30
C GLU A 80 -8.37 -8.07 -12.36
N ARG A 81 -9.01 -6.97 -11.94
CA ARG A 81 -9.58 -6.00 -12.87
C ARG A 81 -8.43 -5.34 -13.66
N PRO A 82 -8.48 -5.33 -15.01
CA PRO A 82 -7.47 -4.66 -15.81
C PRO A 82 -7.26 -3.22 -15.32
N PRO A 83 -6.00 -2.76 -15.17
CA PRO A 83 -5.73 -1.41 -14.73
C PRO A 83 -6.43 -0.47 -15.69
N ARG A 84 -7.32 0.37 -15.15
CA ARG A 84 -7.97 1.41 -15.95
C ARG A 84 -6.84 2.29 -16.48
N SER A 85 -6.56 2.17 -17.79
CA SER A 85 -5.66 3.06 -18.50
C SER A 85 -5.99 4.49 -18.09
N ARG A 86 -5.13 5.08 -17.25
CA ARG A 86 -5.18 6.52 -17.00
C ARG A 86 -4.84 7.13 -18.34
N ARG A 87 -5.86 7.54 -19.09
CA ARG A 87 -5.68 8.50 -20.18
C ARG A 87 -4.90 9.65 -19.57
N ALA A 88 -3.65 9.81 -19.98
CA ALA A 88 -2.86 10.97 -19.63
C ALA A 88 -3.73 12.21 -19.92
N PRO A 89 -3.90 13.13 -18.97
CA PRO A 89 -4.48 14.41 -19.32
C PRO A 89 -3.64 14.96 -20.46
N ARG A 90 -4.26 15.28 -21.61
CA ARG A 90 -3.59 15.98 -22.70
C ARG A 90 -3.12 17.31 -22.12
N SER A 91 -1.88 17.37 -21.66
CA SER A 91 -1.19 18.63 -21.43
C SER A 91 -1.08 19.27 -22.81
N ARG A 92 -1.95 20.26 -23.07
CA ARG A 92 -1.74 21.21 -24.15
C ARG A 92 -0.55 22.06 -23.74
N ALA A 93 0.65 21.51 -23.88
CA ALA A 93 1.90 22.23 -23.74
C ALA A 93 2.34 22.65 -25.13
N GLU A 94 2.23 23.95 -25.37
CA GLU A 94 2.84 24.67 -26.47
C GLU A 94 4.36 24.40 -26.50
N ALA A 95 4.92 24.44 -27.70
CA ALA A 95 6.21 23.89 -28.08
C ALA A 95 7.41 24.30 -27.21
N SER A 96 8.23 23.31 -26.85
CA SER A 96 9.68 23.49 -26.67
C SER A 96 10.40 22.18 -27.04
N PRO A 97 11.48 22.22 -27.84
CA PRO A 97 12.06 21.01 -28.43
C PRO A 97 12.77 20.11 -27.40
N PRO A 98 12.80 18.77 -27.63
CA PRO A 98 13.43 17.82 -26.72
C PRO A 98 14.96 17.92 -26.76
N SER A 99 15.59 17.89 -25.58
CA SER A 99 17.03 17.65 -25.42
C SER A 99 17.42 16.23 -25.88
N PRO A 100 18.64 16.01 -26.40
CA PRO A 100 19.03 14.69 -26.90
C PRO A 100 19.15 13.64 -25.78
N PRO A 101 18.90 12.36 -26.09
CA PRO A 101 18.97 11.27 -25.12
C PRO A 101 20.42 10.98 -24.71
N VAL A 102 20.65 10.87 -23.39
CA VAL A 102 21.90 10.32 -22.85
C VAL A 102 22.01 8.84 -23.25
N SER A 103 23.15 8.47 -23.84
CA SER A 103 23.44 7.08 -24.21
C SER A 103 23.55 6.21 -22.97
N ASP A 104 22.69 5.20 -22.90
CA ASP A 104 22.77 4.09 -21.96
C ASP A 104 24.03 3.28 -22.27
N VAL A 105 25.04 3.35 -21.39
CA VAL A 105 26.19 2.45 -21.43
C VAL A 105 25.84 1.23 -20.59
N PRO A 106 25.69 0.03 -21.17
CA PRO A 106 25.48 -1.17 -20.36
C PRO A 106 26.78 -1.49 -19.60
N VAL A 107 26.72 -1.36 -18.27
CA VAL A 107 27.74 -1.86 -17.35
C VAL A 107 27.85 -3.37 -17.52
N ARG A 108 28.94 -3.83 -18.14
CA ARG A 108 29.30 -5.26 -18.17
C ARG A 108 29.83 -5.63 -16.78
N VAL A 109 29.08 -6.44 -16.05
CA VAL A 109 29.60 -7.15 -14.88
C VAL A 109 30.49 -8.28 -15.40
N SER A 110 31.80 -8.13 -15.26
CA SER A 110 32.76 -9.21 -15.50
C SER A 110 32.62 -10.27 -14.41
N ALA A 111 32.35 -11.52 -14.81
CA ALA A 111 32.45 -12.68 -13.93
C ALA A 111 33.92 -12.95 -13.55
N PRO A 112 34.22 -13.38 -12.32
CA PRO A 112 35.57 -13.79 -11.96
C PRO A 112 35.94 -15.12 -12.62
N ASP A 113 37.16 -15.15 -13.15
CA ASP A 113 37.82 -16.25 -13.83
C ASP A 113 38.30 -17.28 -12.80
N ASP A 114 37.66 -18.45 -12.76
CA ASP A 114 38.06 -19.57 -11.89
C ASP A 114 39.29 -20.25 -12.50
N GLY A 115 40.46 -19.83 -12.02
CA GLY A 115 41.78 -20.33 -12.42
C GLY A 115 41.91 -21.85 -12.28
N ARG A 116 41.87 -22.53 -13.43
CA ARG A 116 42.23 -23.93 -13.58
C ARG A 116 43.75 -24.07 -13.55
N ALA A 117 44.29 -24.56 -12.43
CA ALA A 117 45.67 -24.97 -12.31
C ALA A 117 45.96 -26.17 -13.24
N ASP A 118 47.02 -26.05 -14.04
CA ASP A 118 47.54 -27.13 -14.88
C ASP A 118 48.86 -27.66 -14.31
N ALA A 119 49.06 -28.96 -14.47
CA ALA A 119 50.15 -29.74 -13.93
C ALA A 119 51.37 -29.72 -14.85
N ALA A 120 52.57 -29.64 -14.27
CA ALA A 120 53.83 -30.18 -14.81
C ALA A 120 54.85 -30.34 -13.68
#